data_AF-A0A7I7UC92-F1
#
_entry.id   AF-A0A7I7UC92-F1
#
_cell.length_a   1.000
_cell.length_b   1.000
_cell.length_c   1.000
_cell.angle_alpha   90.00
_cell.angle_beta   90.00
_cell.angle_gamma   90.00
#
_symmetry.space_group_name_H-M   'P 1'
#
loop_
_entity.id
_entity.type
_entity.pdbx_description
1 polymer ?
#
loop_
_entity_poly.entity_id
_entity_poly.type
_entity_poly.pdbx_seq_one_letter_code
_entity_poly.pdbx_strand_id
1 'polypeptide(L)' 'MACSRCGSGRRRAGATKPKTGVKVLGYDFVPPGGGAAVRYLTELEAQRAQRRHGGGTITEVTKGG' A
#
# COMPACT_ATOMS: atom_id res chain seq x y z
N MET A 1 -33.76 5.35 32.62
CA MET A 1 -33.75 6.77 32.20
C MET A 1 -32.41 7.05 31.55
N ALA A 2 -32.39 7.44 30.28
CA ALA A 2 -31.20 7.53 29.43
C ALA A 2 -30.66 8.97 29.29
N CYS A 3 -29.38 9.05 28.85
CA CYS A 3 -28.68 10.16 28.17
C CYS A 3 -28.15 11.31 29.08
N SER A 4 -26.94 11.90 28.91
CA SER A 4 -26.15 12.20 27.70
C SER A 4 -24.69 12.62 28.00
N ARG A 5 -23.77 12.47 27.02
CA ARG A 5 -22.47 13.16 26.82
C ARG A 5 -21.32 12.80 27.78
N CYS A 6 -20.14 12.34 27.36
CA CYS A 6 -19.35 12.65 26.17
C CYS A 6 -18.64 11.40 25.66
N GLY A 7 -18.75 11.16 24.36
CA GLY A 7 -18.10 10.05 23.69
C GLY A 7 -16.58 10.08 23.86
N SER A 8 -16.06 9.05 24.52
CA SER A 8 -14.67 8.62 24.50
C SER A 8 -14.33 8.04 23.10
N GLY A 9 -14.58 8.83 22.07
CA GLY A 9 -14.03 8.62 20.73
C GLY A 9 -12.55 8.92 20.79
N ARG A 10 -11.77 7.96 21.29
CA ARG A 10 -10.34 7.84 21.00
C ARG A 10 -10.22 7.82 19.48
N ARG A 11 -10.07 9.01 18.89
CA ARG A 11 -9.64 9.18 17.51
C ARG A 11 -8.21 8.63 17.48
N ARG A 12 -8.08 7.32 17.24
CA ARG A 12 -6.83 6.73 16.79
C ARG A 12 -6.52 7.41 15.45
N ALA A 13 -5.76 8.50 15.52
CA ALA A 13 -5.01 8.99 14.39
C ALA A 13 -4.11 7.82 13.94
N GLY A 14 -4.37 7.28 12.76
CA GLY A 14 -3.63 6.12 12.26
C GLY A 14 -4.36 5.26 11.23
N ALA A 15 -5.67 5.44 11.02
CA ALA A 15 -6.32 4.89 9.84
C ALA A 15 -6.28 5.96 8.75
N THR A 16 -5.22 5.97 7.94
CA THR A 16 -5.25 6.55 6.60
C THR A 16 -6.51 6.02 5.93
N LYS A 17 -7.54 6.88 5.81
CA LYS A 17 -8.75 6.56 5.08
C LYS A 17 -8.30 6.01 3.72
N PRO A 18 -8.69 4.79 3.30
CA PRO A 18 -8.50 4.42 1.91
C PRO A 18 -9.25 5.49 1.12
N LYS A 19 -8.53 6.27 0.32
CA LYS A 19 -9.16 7.23 -0.60
C LYS A 19 -10.15 6.40 -1.40
N THR A 20 -11.46 6.57 -1.13
CA THR A 20 -12.57 5.92 -1.82
C THR A 20 -12.43 6.24 -3.30
N GLY A 21 -11.78 5.36 -4.06
CA GLY A 21 -11.46 5.57 -5.47
C GLY A 21 -10.09 5.07 -5.92
N VAL A 22 -9.15 4.81 -5.00
CA VAL A 22 -7.81 4.33 -5.36
C VAL A 22 -7.82 2.80 -5.40
N LYS A 23 -7.91 2.22 -6.61
CA LYS A 23 -7.73 0.77 -6.81
C LYS A 23 -6.26 0.49 -7.05
N VAL A 24 -5.63 -0.30 -6.17
CA VAL A 24 -4.30 -0.86 -6.47
C VAL A 24 -4.46 -1.81 -7.65
N LEU A 25 -3.77 -1.53 -8.75
CA LEU A 25 -3.75 -2.34 -9.97
C LEU A 25 -2.61 -3.37 -9.96
N GLY A 26 -1.58 -3.12 -9.15
CA GLY A 26 -0.40 -3.97 -9.06
C GLY A 26 0.77 -3.24 -8.40
N TYR A 27 1.94 -3.84 -8.49
CA TYR A 27 3.17 -3.40 -7.85
C TYR A 27 4.30 -3.53 -8.87
N ASP A 28 4.92 -2.42 -9.23
CA ASP A 28 6.10 -2.42 -10.09
C ASP A 28 7.35 -2.58 -9.24
N PHE A 29 8.15 -3.60 -9.55
CA PHE A 29 9.43 -3.85 -8.92
C PHE A 29 10.57 -3.48 -9.87
N VAL A 30 11.48 -2.62 -9.41
CA VAL A 30 12.70 -2.26 -10.11
C VAL A 30 13.90 -2.85 -9.36
N PRO A 31 14.72 -3.71 -10.00
CA PRO A 31 15.87 -4.31 -9.34
C PRO A 31 16.96 -3.27 -9.01
N PRO A 32 17.76 -3.52 -7.95
CA PRO A 32 18.86 -2.65 -7.55
C PRO A 32 19.99 -2.80 -8.59
N GLY A 33 20.07 -1.84 -9.51
CA GLY A 33 20.94 -1.93 -10.68
C GLY A 33 20.34 -1.30 -11.94
N GLY A 34 19.08 -0.83 -11.89
CA GLY A 34 18.48 -0.07 -12.99
C GLY A 34 17.99 -0.93 -14.15
N GLY A 35 17.54 -2.16 -13.86
CA GLY A 35 16.95 -3.06 -14.85
C GLY A 35 15.49 -2.73 -15.18
N ALA A 36 14.89 -3.54 -16.06
CA ALA A 36 13.49 -3.41 -16.43
C ALA A 36 12.57 -3.56 -15.21
N ALA A 37 11.58 -2.68 -15.11
CA ALA A 37 10.52 -2.79 -14.11
C ALA A 37 9.65 -4.02 -14.41
N VAL A 38 9.44 -4.86 -13.40
CA VAL A 38 8.57 -6.04 -13.48
C VAL A 38 7.30 -5.75 -12.70
N ARG A 39 6.15 -5.84 -13.38
CA ARG A 39 4.86 -5.61 -12.76
C ARG A 39 4.30 -6.90 -12.17
N TYR A 40 4.01 -6.86 -10.88
CA TYR A 40 3.36 -7.92 -10.13
C TYR A 40 1.92 -7.53 -9.80
N LEU A 41 1.03 -8.51 -9.73
CA LEU A 41 -0.37 -8.26 -9.34
C LEU A 41 -0.52 -8.06 -7.83
N THR A 42 0.38 -8.66 -7.05
CA THR A 42 0.36 -8.62 -5.59
C THR A 42 1.66 -8.09 -5.02
N GLU A 43 1.57 -7.43 -3.85
CA GLU A 43 2.74 -6.91 -3.15
C GLU A 43 3.69 -8.04 -2.73
N LEU A 44 3.11 -9.18 -2.37
CA LEU A 44 3.85 -10.35 -1.91
C LEU A 44 4.83 -10.86 -2.97
N GLU A 45 4.41 -10.88 -4.23
CA GLU A 45 5.26 -11.29 -5.35
C GLU A 45 6.37 -10.27 -5.62
N ALA A 46 6.06 -8.98 -5.57
CA ALA A 46 7.05 -7.92 -5.69
C ALA A 46 8.10 -7.98 -4.56
N GLN A 47 7.67 -8.23 -3.31
CA GLN A 47 8.58 -8.43 -2.18
C GLN A 47 9.44 -9.69 -2.31
N ARG A 48 8.88 -10.79 -2.84
CA ARG A 48 9.68 -12.00 -3.13
C ARG A 48 10.75 -11.71 -4.17
N ALA A 49 10.43 -10.95 -5.22
CA ALA A 49 11.40 -10.51 -6.20
C ALA A 49 12.49 -9.64 -5.56
N GLN A 50 12.10 -8.64 -4.77
CA GLN A 50 13.04 -7.78 -4.04
C GLN A 50 14.01 -8.59 -3.17
N ARG A 51 13.51 -9.58 -2.42
CA ARG A 51 14.36 -10.48 -1.61
C ARG A 51 15.29 -11.34 -2.46
N ARG A 52 14.82 -11.86 -3.59
CA ARG A 52 15.63 -12.66 -4.52
C ARG A 52 16.75 -11.86 -5.17
N HIS A 53 16.50 -10.59 -5.49
CA HIS A 53 17.47 -9.69 -6.10
C HIS A 53 18.34 -8.94 -5.08
N GLY A 54 18.17 -9.20 -3.78
CA GLY A 54 18.96 -8.56 -2.73
C GLY A 54 18.62 -7.09 -2.47
N GLY A 55 17.44 -6.63 -2.90
CA GLY A 55 17.00 -5.24 -2.79
C GLY A 55 16.13 -4.82 -3.97
N GLY A 56 15.99 -3.51 -4.17
CA GLY A 56 15.20 -2.90 -5.24
C GLY A 56 14.02 -2.09 -4.72
N THR A 57 13.34 -1.41 -5.64
CA THR A 57 12.25 -0.47 -5.33
C THR A 57 10.93 -1.08 -5.76
N ILE A 58 9.97 -1.17 -4.85
CA ILE A 58 8.59 -1.54 -5.15
C ILE A 58 7.76 -0.26 -5.16
N THR A 59 7.03 -0.03 -6.24
CA THR A 59 6.11 1.09 -6.40
C THR A 59 4.70 0.55 -6.56
N GLU A 60 3.78 1.03 -5.72
CA GLU A 60 2.37 0.67 -5.83
C GLU A 60 1.74 1.35 -7.04
N VAL A 61 1.27 0.56 -8.00
CA VAL A 61 0.53 1.07 -9.15
C VAL A 61 -0.91 1.24 -8.71
N THR A 62 -1.29 2.48 -8.46
CA THR A 62 -2.65 2.81 -8.09
C THR A 62 -3.38 3.49 -9.23
N LYS A 63 -4.59 3.04 -9.54
CA LYS A 63 -5.53 3.77 -10.38
C LYS A 63 -6.27 4.75 -9.49
N GLY A 64 -5.71 5.96 -9.36
CA GLY A 64 -6.44 7.14 -8.91
C GLY A 64 -6.97 7.89 -10.13
N GLY A 65 -8.26 8.24 -10.11
CA GLY A 65 -8.87 9.11 -11.12
C GLY A 65 -8.41 10.56 -11.01
#